data_AF-A0A8T2I131-F1
#
_entry.id   AF-A0A8T2I131-F1
#
_cell.length_a   1.000
_cell.length_b   1.000
_cell.length_c   1.000
_cell.angle_alpha   90.00
_cell.angle_beta   90.00
_cell.angle_gamma   90.00
#
_symmetry.space_group_name_H-M   'P 1'
#
loop_
_entity.id
_entity.type
_entity.pdbx_description
1 polymer ?
#
loop_
_entity_poly.entity_id
_entity_poly.type
_entity_poly.pdbx_seq_one_letter_code
_entity_poly.pdbx_strand_id
1 'polypeptide(L)'
;MFSLFSGCYEYMTRKEELHILIIGLDKAGKTTLLEKLKTLYTDYTGLDASQILPTVGLNIARFEVNNTPMVLWDLGGQAPLRSIWEKYFAESHALLFVVDSSDADRIHEAKMVMDRALGNRELHGAPLLVLANKHDAPGAMPAVEVRELLGLGKFDSRASDVQTCSALSGDGLRNAIDWLVDKNVAPRPTKVSTFSCRASISNSQDGNASPGSPSPPLNAIARRHFSAATFLALPVALFVSSAEAVIKGYEPMPALQGKDYGKSRMTYSDYVTTDSGLQYQDLKPGTGVQPSKGQTAVVDWSGVTIGYYGRPFEARNKAKGGAFTGDEKDFFRFKLGDPGVIPAFNEAVAGMKVGGIRRIIVPSEIGYPNNDYKKGKPSPTTFSGQRALGFVLENQGFIDKTLLFDIELLKVVE
;
A
#
# COMPACT_ATOMS: atom_id res chain seq x y z
N MET A 1 -16.32 -30.26 -10.99
CA MET A 1 -17.36 -30.09 -9.95
C MET A 1 -16.77 -30.10 -8.54
N PHE A 2 -15.81 -30.97 -8.22
CA PHE A 2 -15.10 -30.99 -6.92
C PHE A 2 -14.31 -29.71 -6.58
N SER A 3 -13.71 -29.00 -7.54
CA SER A 3 -12.95 -27.77 -7.22
C SER A 3 -13.85 -26.57 -6.84
N LEU A 4 -15.10 -26.55 -7.30
CA LEU A 4 -16.06 -25.50 -6.97
C LEU A 4 -16.66 -25.74 -5.58
N PHE A 5 -16.97 -27.00 -5.24
CA PHE A 5 -17.38 -27.36 -3.88
C PHE A 5 -16.23 -27.20 -2.87
N SER A 6 -15.01 -27.57 -3.24
CA SER A 6 -13.83 -27.32 -2.41
C SER A 6 -13.59 -25.83 -2.22
N GLY A 7 -13.66 -25.03 -3.29
CA GLY A 7 -13.49 -23.58 -3.21
C GLY A 7 -14.61 -22.88 -2.42
N CYS A 8 -15.86 -23.33 -2.54
CA CYS A 8 -16.97 -22.84 -1.72
C CYS A 8 -16.83 -23.26 -0.26
N TYR A 9 -16.44 -24.52 0.01
CA TYR A 9 -16.20 -25.00 1.37
C TYR A 9 -15.05 -24.23 2.03
N GLU A 10 -13.95 -24.01 1.31
CA GLU A 10 -12.79 -23.24 1.76
C GLU A 10 -13.16 -21.76 1.96
N TYR A 11 -13.98 -21.18 1.08
CA TYR A 11 -14.52 -19.82 1.27
C TYR A 11 -15.43 -19.71 2.51
N MET A 12 -16.31 -20.71 2.72
CA MET A 12 -17.24 -20.74 3.85
C MET A 12 -16.56 -21.06 5.19
N THR A 13 -15.39 -21.70 5.16
CA THR A 13 -14.61 -22.07 6.36
C THR A 13 -13.41 -21.15 6.61
N ARG A 14 -13.17 -20.17 5.73
CA ARG A 14 -12.06 -19.22 5.89
C ARG A 14 -12.32 -18.32 7.09
N LYS A 15 -11.40 -18.34 8.05
CA LYS A 15 -11.37 -17.37 9.14
C LYS A 15 -11.09 -15.98 8.59
N GLU A 16 -11.83 -14.97 9.04
CA GLU A 16 -11.55 -13.58 8.66
C GLU A 16 -10.19 -13.15 9.20
N GLU A 17 -9.36 -12.56 8.33
CA GLU A 17 -8.03 -12.07 8.67
C GLU A 17 -8.14 -10.68 9.33
N LEU A 18 -7.58 -10.53 10.52
CA LEU A 18 -7.54 -9.26 11.22
C LEU A 18 -6.41 -8.38 10.67
N HIS A 19 -6.76 -7.40 9.85
CA HIS A 19 -5.83 -6.43 9.28
C HIS A 19 -5.55 -5.26 10.21
N ILE A 20 -4.29 -5.10 10.61
CA ILE A 20 -3.80 -4.04 11.50
C ILE A 20 -2.82 -3.15 10.73
N LEU A 21 -3.07 -1.84 10.74
CA LEU A 21 -2.20 -0.86 10.12
C LEU A 21 -1.25 -0.25 11.14
N ILE A 22 0.06 -0.34 10.90
CA ILE A 22 1.10 0.27 11.73
C ILE A 22 1.59 1.56 11.07
N ILE A 23 1.37 2.69 11.75
CA ILE A 23 1.82 4.01 11.30
C ILE A 23 2.38 4.83 12.46
N GLY A 24 2.98 5.97 12.15
CA GLY A 24 3.71 6.82 13.10
C GLY A 24 4.91 7.49 12.42
N LEU A 25 5.55 8.42 13.13
CA LEU A 25 6.69 9.18 12.59
C LEU A 25 7.87 8.27 12.21
N ASP A 26 8.77 8.76 11.36
CA ASP A 26 10.04 8.08 11.09
C ASP A 26 10.87 7.96 12.38
N LYS A 27 11.68 6.89 12.44
CA LYS A 27 12.51 6.53 13.60
C LYS A 27 11.76 6.18 14.90
N ALA A 28 10.41 6.18 14.90
CA ALA A 28 9.61 5.73 16.04
C ALA A 28 9.78 4.24 16.39
N GLY A 29 10.29 3.42 15.47
CA GLY A 29 10.59 2.00 15.69
C GLY A 29 9.53 1.02 15.17
N LYS A 30 8.67 1.44 14.24
CA LYS A 30 7.61 0.60 13.63
C LYS A 30 8.13 -0.71 13.02
N THR A 31 9.18 -0.63 12.23
CA THR A 31 9.75 -1.79 11.54
C THR A 31 10.44 -2.73 12.52
N THR A 32 11.19 -2.17 13.50
CA THR A 32 11.76 -2.95 14.61
C THR A 32 10.67 -3.68 15.38
N LEU A 33 9.55 -3.01 15.65
CA LEU A 33 8.39 -3.62 16.29
C LEU A 33 7.80 -4.76 15.44
N LEU A 34 7.62 -4.55 14.13
CA LEU A 34 7.11 -5.59 13.23
C LEU A 34 8.04 -6.81 13.17
N GLU A 35 9.35 -6.61 13.05
CA GLU A 35 10.34 -7.69 13.04
C GLU A 35 10.37 -8.44 14.38
N LYS A 36 10.27 -7.72 15.51
CA LYS A 36 10.19 -8.35 16.83
C LYS A 36 8.92 -9.20 16.97
N LEU A 37 7.78 -8.72 16.50
CA LEU A 37 6.53 -9.48 16.49
C LEU A 37 6.64 -10.76 15.65
N LYS A 38 7.29 -10.71 14.47
CA LYS A 38 7.55 -11.92 13.67
C LYS A 38 8.32 -12.96 14.49
N THR A 39 9.38 -12.55 15.19
CA THR A 39 10.16 -13.46 16.06
C THR A 39 9.38 -13.96 17.28
N LEU A 40 8.44 -13.19 17.81
CA LEU A 40 7.66 -13.60 19.00
C LEU A 40 6.53 -14.59 18.69
N TYR A 41 6.00 -14.57 17.46
CA TYR A 41 4.82 -15.35 17.06
C TYR A 41 5.09 -16.35 15.93
N THR A 42 6.30 -16.41 15.38
CA THR A 42 6.70 -17.36 14.33
C THR A 42 8.14 -17.85 14.58
N ASP A 43 8.55 -18.93 13.92
CA ASP A 43 9.92 -19.48 13.99
C ASP A 43 10.99 -18.62 13.24
N TYR A 44 10.65 -17.37 12.90
CA TYR A 44 11.50 -16.47 12.16
C TYR A 44 12.65 -15.93 13.02
N THR A 45 13.89 -16.21 12.60
CA THR A 45 15.08 -15.56 13.16
C THR A 45 15.12 -14.11 12.66
N GLY A 46 14.70 -13.19 13.53
CA GLY A 46 14.55 -11.76 13.25
C GLY A 46 15.79 -11.09 12.68
N LEU A 47 15.60 -9.89 12.12
CA LEU A 47 16.71 -9.01 11.73
C LEU A 47 17.22 -8.23 12.94
N ASP A 48 18.54 -8.06 13.03
CA ASP A 48 19.14 -7.16 14.02
C ASP A 48 18.72 -5.71 13.77
N ALA A 49 18.51 -4.95 14.84
CA ALA A 49 18.06 -3.55 14.75
C ALA A 49 19.01 -2.67 13.92
N SER A 50 20.32 -2.98 13.89
CA SER A 50 21.33 -2.27 13.10
C SER A 50 21.20 -2.47 11.59
N GLN A 51 20.51 -3.52 11.15
CA GLN A 51 20.29 -3.85 9.74
C GLN A 51 18.96 -3.28 9.21
N ILE A 52 18.11 -2.78 10.10
CA ILE A 52 16.81 -2.22 9.73
C ILE A 52 17.00 -0.82 9.15
N LEU A 53 16.78 -0.70 7.85
CA LEU A 53 16.71 0.60 7.17
C LEU A 53 15.30 1.20 7.27
N PRO A 54 15.14 2.53 7.07
CA PRO A 54 13.82 3.15 7.01
C PRO A 54 12.92 2.46 5.98
N THR A 55 11.76 1.95 6.40
CA THR A 55 10.81 1.26 5.49
C THR A 55 10.39 2.13 4.33
N VAL A 56 10.37 1.51 3.15
CA VAL A 56 9.79 2.06 1.93
C VAL A 56 8.55 1.28 1.58
N GLY A 57 7.46 2.00 1.29
CA GLY A 57 6.21 1.37 0.90
C GLY A 57 5.65 0.53 2.04
N LEU A 58 5.53 -0.79 1.80
CA LEU A 58 4.86 -1.74 2.69
C LEU A 58 5.77 -2.92 3.09
N ASN A 59 5.92 -3.15 4.40
CA ASN A 59 6.36 -4.42 4.97
C ASN A 59 5.14 -5.14 5.60
N ILE A 60 5.08 -6.47 5.48
CA ILE A 60 3.93 -7.26 5.93
C ILE A 60 4.41 -8.33 6.91
N ALA A 61 3.70 -8.50 8.01
CA ALA A 61 3.78 -9.70 8.84
C ALA A 61 2.45 -10.43 8.85
N ARG A 62 2.51 -11.77 8.89
CA ARG A 62 1.35 -12.64 9.04
C ARG A 62 1.67 -13.67 10.12
N PHE A 63 0.81 -13.76 11.12
CA PHE A 63 0.90 -14.74 12.20
C PHE A 63 -0.49 -14.94 12.82
N GLU A 64 -0.66 -15.99 13.61
CA GLU A 64 -1.94 -16.31 14.26
C GLU A 64 -1.82 -16.11 15.77
N VAL A 65 -2.83 -15.45 16.36
CA VAL A 65 -2.93 -15.23 17.81
C VAL A 65 -4.31 -15.66 18.26
N ASN A 66 -4.38 -16.54 19.26
CA ASN A 66 -5.65 -17.04 19.81
C ASN A 66 -6.65 -17.47 18.73
N ASN A 67 -6.19 -18.29 17.78
CA ASN A 67 -6.98 -18.80 16.66
C ASN A 67 -7.46 -17.73 15.65
N THR A 68 -6.95 -16.49 15.76
CA THR A 68 -7.28 -15.34 14.91
C THR A 68 -6.09 -15.04 13.98
N PRO A 69 -6.22 -15.25 12.66
CA PRO A 69 -5.15 -14.91 11.72
C PRO A 69 -5.03 -13.39 11.62
N MET A 70 -3.82 -12.86 11.80
CA MET A 70 -3.55 -11.42 11.76
C MET A 70 -2.62 -11.07 10.60
N VAL A 71 -2.87 -9.90 9.99
CA VAL A 71 -2.02 -9.31 8.96
C VAL A 71 -1.64 -7.90 9.40
N LEU A 72 -0.36 -7.65 9.61
CA LEU A 72 0.15 -6.35 10.02
C LEU A 72 0.83 -5.67 8.84
N TRP A 73 0.46 -4.42 8.57
CA TRP A 73 1.04 -3.58 7.53
C TRP A 73 1.91 -2.48 8.15
N ASP A 74 3.23 -2.58 8.01
CA ASP A 74 4.18 -1.52 8.39
C ASP A 74 4.41 -0.60 7.19
N LEU A 75 4.05 0.67 7.36
CA LEU A 75 4.26 1.71 6.35
C LEU A 75 5.35 2.70 6.76
N GLY A 76 6.07 3.21 5.76
CA GLY A 76 7.10 4.23 5.94
C GLY A 76 6.59 5.47 6.70
N GLY A 77 7.36 5.93 7.69
CA GLY A 77 7.01 7.07 8.54
C GLY A 77 7.52 8.43 8.08
N GLN A 78 8.40 8.45 7.07
CA GLN A 78 8.97 9.69 6.53
C GLN A 78 7.85 10.52 5.92
N ALA A 79 7.85 11.83 6.18
CA ALA A 79 6.78 12.74 5.74
C ALA A 79 6.33 12.53 4.28
N PRO A 80 7.24 12.33 3.31
CA PRO A 80 6.83 12.13 1.93
C PRO A 80 6.15 10.79 1.62
N LEU A 81 6.44 9.74 2.41
CA LEU A 81 5.87 8.40 2.24
C LEU A 81 4.50 8.27 2.91
N ARG A 82 4.08 9.23 3.75
CA ARG A 82 2.80 9.20 4.48
C ARG A 82 1.58 9.24 3.56
N SER A 83 1.73 9.74 2.33
CA SER A 83 0.67 9.72 1.29
C SER A 83 0.21 8.30 0.91
N ILE A 84 1.05 7.29 1.13
CA ILE A 84 0.72 5.89 0.87
C ILE A 84 -0.28 5.35 1.91
N TRP A 85 -0.35 5.93 3.11
CA TRP A 85 -1.18 5.41 4.20
C TRP A 85 -2.66 5.38 3.86
N GLU A 86 -3.16 6.40 3.15
CA GLU A 86 -4.57 6.50 2.74
C GLU A 86 -5.03 5.31 1.91
N LYS A 87 -4.10 4.68 1.18
CA LYS A 87 -4.35 3.52 0.35
C LYS A 87 -4.67 2.24 1.15
N TYR A 88 -4.40 2.23 2.46
CA TYR A 88 -4.58 1.08 3.35
C TYR A 88 -5.72 1.24 4.35
N PHE A 89 -6.26 2.46 4.51
CA PHE A 89 -7.25 2.74 5.55
C PHE A 89 -8.54 1.93 5.38
N ALA A 90 -9.04 1.79 4.16
CA ALA A 90 -10.30 1.07 3.88
C ALA A 90 -10.24 -0.42 4.26
N GLU A 91 -9.08 -1.04 4.19
CA GLU A 91 -8.89 -2.46 4.52
C GLU A 91 -8.41 -2.68 5.96
N SER A 92 -8.20 -1.61 6.74
CA SER A 92 -7.67 -1.66 8.10
C SER A 92 -8.78 -1.82 9.13
N HIS A 93 -8.72 -2.87 9.95
CA HIS A 93 -9.68 -3.10 11.02
C HIS A 93 -9.34 -2.30 12.28
N ALA A 94 -8.05 -2.11 12.57
CA ALA A 94 -7.55 -1.30 13.68
C ALA A 94 -6.22 -0.62 13.32
N LEU A 95 -5.94 0.46 14.06
CA LEU A 95 -4.75 1.29 13.89
C LEU A 95 -3.79 1.09 15.08
N LEU A 96 -2.54 0.78 14.77
CA LEU A 96 -1.43 0.75 15.73
C LEU A 96 -0.52 1.96 15.46
N PHE A 97 -0.63 2.99 16.30
CA PHE A 97 0.15 4.21 16.15
C PHE A 97 1.39 4.17 17.06
N VAL A 98 2.59 4.16 16.48
CA VAL A 98 3.84 4.04 17.23
C VAL A 98 4.47 5.43 17.43
N VAL A 99 4.77 5.75 18.69
CA VAL A 99 5.39 7.00 19.13
C VAL A 99 6.75 6.70 19.75
N ASP A 100 7.74 7.53 19.44
CA ASP A 100 9.01 7.54 20.17
C ASP A 100 8.84 8.28 21.50
N SER A 101 8.82 7.55 22.60
CA SER A 101 8.58 8.16 23.92
C SER A 101 9.79 8.95 24.41
N SER A 102 10.97 8.72 23.85
CA SER A 102 12.19 9.46 24.20
C SER A 102 12.33 10.80 23.46
N ASP A 103 11.43 11.08 22.51
CA ASP A 103 11.48 12.25 21.63
C ASP A 103 10.29 13.17 21.90
N ALA A 104 10.38 13.89 23.02
CA ALA A 104 9.34 14.84 23.43
C ALA A 104 9.18 16.00 22.44
N ASP A 105 10.25 16.41 21.75
CA ASP A 105 10.22 17.53 20.80
C ASP A 105 9.30 17.26 19.60
N ARG A 106 9.24 16.01 19.13
CA ARG A 106 8.40 15.61 17.99
C ARG A 106 7.01 15.10 18.37
N ILE A 107 6.63 15.10 19.65
CA ILE A 107 5.30 14.61 20.07
C ILE A 107 4.15 15.41 19.45
N HIS A 108 4.33 16.71 19.26
CA HIS A 108 3.34 17.57 18.61
C HIS A 108 3.22 17.25 17.11
N GLU A 109 4.33 16.94 16.43
CA GLU A 109 4.28 16.43 15.06
C GLU A 109 3.53 15.10 15.00
N ALA A 110 3.82 14.19 15.92
CA ALA A 110 3.16 12.88 16.01
C ALA A 110 1.64 13.05 16.20
N LYS A 111 1.22 13.97 17.07
CA LYS A 111 -0.19 14.32 17.25
C LYS A 111 -0.83 14.80 15.95
N MET A 112 -0.24 15.78 15.26
CA MET A 112 -0.79 16.30 14.01
C MET A 112 -0.95 15.22 12.94
N VAL A 113 0.03 14.31 12.85
CA VAL A 113 0.02 13.19 11.91
C VAL A 113 -1.05 12.16 12.28
N MET A 114 -1.20 11.86 13.57
CA MET A 114 -2.24 10.98 14.09
C MET A 114 -3.63 11.56 13.80
N ASP A 115 -3.88 12.81 14.17
CA ASP A 115 -5.17 13.49 13.95
C ASP A 115 -5.54 13.51 12.46
N ARG A 116 -4.56 13.75 11.57
CA ARG A 116 -4.76 13.71 10.12
C ARG A 116 -5.19 12.32 9.64
N ALA A 117 -4.55 11.25 10.14
CA ALA A 117 -4.92 9.89 9.79
C ALA A 117 -6.34 9.56 10.30
N LEU A 118 -6.62 9.86 11.58
CA LEU A 118 -7.92 9.58 12.21
C LEU A 118 -9.08 10.40 11.63
N GLY A 119 -8.80 11.57 11.03
CA GLY A 119 -9.77 12.38 10.31
C GLY A 119 -10.25 11.77 9.00
N ASN A 120 -9.61 10.70 8.51
CA ASN A 120 -10.06 9.98 7.33
C ASN A 120 -11.28 9.10 7.66
N ARG A 121 -12.35 9.24 6.87
CA ARG A 121 -13.62 8.52 7.04
C ARG A 121 -13.48 6.99 7.03
N GLU A 122 -12.49 6.47 6.33
CA GLU A 122 -12.27 5.01 6.22
C GLU A 122 -11.81 4.41 7.56
N LEU A 123 -11.23 5.22 8.46
CA LEU A 123 -10.84 4.82 9.81
C LEU A 123 -11.88 5.15 10.88
N HIS A 124 -13.10 5.55 10.47
CA HIS A 124 -14.15 5.93 11.40
C HIS A 124 -14.56 4.73 12.28
N GLY A 125 -14.38 4.86 13.60
CA GLY A 125 -14.72 3.81 14.58
C GLY A 125 -13.71 2.67 14.67
N ALA A 126 -12.65 2.66 13.86
CA ALA A 126 -11.57 1.69 13.98
C ALA A 126 -10.83 1.89 15.32
N PRO A 127 -10.60 0.83 16.12
CA PRO A 127 -9.84 0.94 17.37
C PRO A 127 -8.44 1.50 17.14
N LEU A 128 -7.97 2.32 18.09
CA LEU A 128 -6.66 2.96 18.07
C LEU A 128 -5.83 2.49 19.28
N LEU A 129 -4.77 1.75 19.02
CA LEU A 129 -3.75 1.50 20.04
C LEU A 129 -2.54 2.39 19.78
N VAL A 130 -2.17 3.20 20.76
CA VAL A 130 -0.91 3.95 20.73
C VAL A 130 0.15 3.19 21.50
N LEU A 131 1.29 2.95 20.86
CA LEU A 131 2.46 2.39 21.50
C LEU A 131 3.49 3.48 21.76
N ALA A 132 3.65 3.80 23.05
CA ALA A 132 4.75 4.60 23.58
C ALA A 132 6.02 3.71 23.57
N ASN A 133 6.69 3.67 22.43
CA ASN A 133 7.87 2.84 22.19
C ASN A 133 9.14 3.48 22.77
N LYS A 134 10.19 2.67 22.90
CA LYS A 134 11.49 3.03 23.50
C LYS A 134 11.38 3.42 24.97
N HIS A 135 10.47 2.79 25.72
CA HIS A 135 10.34 3.04 27.16
C HIS A 135 11.62 2.69 27.95
N ASP A 136 12.50 1.88 27.36
CA ASP A 136 13.83 1.54 27.87
C ASP A 136 14.87 2.66 27.70
N ALA A 137 14.58 3.67 26.87
CA ALA A 137 15.49 4.78 26.63
C ALA A 137 15.44 5.83 27.77
N PRO A 138 16.56 6.50 28.07
CA PRO A 138 16.58 7.56 29.08
C PRO A 138 15.68 8.73 28.63
N GLY A 139 14.88 9.25 29.56
CA GLY A 139 13.96 10.36 29.28
C GLY A 139 12.67 9.94 28.56
N ALA A 140 12.37 8.63 28.48
CA ALA A 140 11.12 8.17 27.89
C ALA A 140 9.90 8.63 28.70
N MET A 141 8.96 9.27 28.01
CA MET A 141 7.66 9.69 28.55
C MET A 141 6.82 8.46 28.98
N PRO A 142 6.18 8.48 30.15
CA PRO A 142 5.24 7.45 30.54
C PRO A 142 3.97 7.50 29.69
N ALA A 143 3.25 6.37 29.61
CA ALA A 143 2.02 6.25 28.81
C ALA A 143 0.96 7.33 29.12
N VAL A 144 0.85 7.74 30.40
CA VAL A 144 -0.10 8.78 30.84
C VAL A 144 0.23 10.13 30.20
N GLU A 145 1.51 10.51 30.20
CA GLU A 145 1.96 11.77 29.60
C GLU A 145 1.78 11.75 28.08
N VAL A 146 2.16 10.65 27.42
CA VAL A 146 1.93 10.47 25.96
C VAL A 146 0.43 10.60 25.63
N ARG A 147 -0.44 9.99 26.44
CA ARG A 147 -1.90 10.08 26.27
C ARG A 147 -2.40 11.52 26.34
N GLU A 148 -1.93 12.29 27.32
CA GLU A 148 -2.31 13.68 27.52
C GLU A 148 -1.84 14.58 26.37
N LEU A 149 -0.57 14.44 25.97
CA LEU A 149 0.05 15.23 24.89
C LEU A 149 -0.61 14.96 23.53
N LEU A 150 -0.98 13.71 23.27
CA LEU A 150 -1.73 13.34 22.06
C LEU A 150 -3.21 13.76 22.13
N GLY A 151 -3.74 14.06 23.32
CA GLY A 151 -5.12 14.48 23.52
C GLY A 151 -6.15 13.36 23.34
N LEU A 152 -5.77 12.10 23.61
CA LEU A 152 -6.62 10.93 23.42
C LEU A 152 -7.79 10.90 24.41
N GLY A 153 -8.99 10.61 23.91
CA GLY A 153 -10.22 10.49 24.71
C GLY A 153 -10.99 11.79 24.93
N LYS A 154 -10.55 12.93 24.38
CA LYS A 154 -11.27 14.21 24.53
C LYS A 154 -12.46 14.36 23.56
N PHE A 155 -12.37 13.79 22.36
CA PHE A 155 -13.34 14.06 21.28
C PHE A 155 -13.67 12.84 20.39
N ASP A 156 -13.14 11.67 20.72
CA ASP A 156 -13.29 10.47 19.89
C ASP A 156 -13.96 9.36 20.69
N SER A 157 -15.03 8.78 20.12
CA SER A 157 -15.79 7.68 20.72
C SER A 157 -15.21 6.31 20.41
N ARG A 158 -14.15 6.21 19.60
CA ARG A 158 -13.48 4.94 19.30
C ARG A 158 -12.85 4.33 20.54
N ALA A 159 -12.76 2.99 20.57
CA ALA A 159 -11.93 2.30 21.53
C ALA A 159 -10.47 2.74 21.33
N SER A 160 -9.86 3.32 22.37
CA SER A 160 -8.46 3.74 22.32
C SER A 160 -7.72 3.44 23.61
N ASP A 161 -6.44 3.15 23.50
CA ASP A 161 -5.55 2.88 24.63
C ASP A 161 -4.12 3.34 24.33
N VAL A 162 -3.32 3.58 25.37
CA VAL A 162 -1.89 3.91 25.28
C VAL A 162 -1.10 2.94 26.14
N GLN A 163 -0.19 2.21 25.53
CA GLN A 163 0.65 1.22 26.21
C GLN A 163 2.12 1.52 25.96
N THR A 164 2.96 1.32 26.97
CA THR A 164 4.42 1.41 26.83
C THR A 164 4.98 0.12 26.26
N CYS A 165 5.97 0.21 25.37
CA CYS A 165 6.66 -0.96 24.85
C CYS A 165 8.14 -0.70 24.59
N SER A 166 8.90 -1.78 24.44
CA SER A 166 10.24 -1.74 23.82
C SER A 166 10.25 -2.69 22.63
N ALA A 167 10.39 -2.13 21.43
CA ALA A 167 10.54 -2.91 20.21
C ALA A 167 11.83 -3.75 20.19
N LEU A 168 12.86 -3.36 20.97
CA LEU A 168 14.13 -4.08 21.05
C LEU A 168 14.03 -5.33 21.92
N SER A 169 13.58 -5.19 23.17
CA SER A 169 13.43 -6.31 24.10
C SER A 169 12.19 -7.16 23.78
N GLY A 170 11.12 -6.53 23.29
CA GLY A 170 9.80 -7.13 23.07
C GLY A 170 8.81 -6.87 24.21
N ASP A 171 9.22 -6.11 25.23
CA ASP A 171 8.38 -5.81 26.38
C ASP A 171 7.13 -5.03 25.99
N GLY A 172 5.98 -5.40 26.56
CA GLY A 172 4.68 -4.81 26.27
C GLY A 172 4.02 -5.24 24.96
N LEU A 173 4.75 -5.87 24.03
CA LEU A 173 4.20 -6.21 22.70
C LEU A 173 3.10 -7.27 22.74
N ARG A 174 3.21 -8.29 23.62
CA ARG A 174 2.18 -9.33 23.74
C ARG A 174 0.85 -8.74 24.22
N ASN A 175 0.90 -7.93 25.28
CA ASN A 175 -0.28 -7.22 25.81
C ASN A 175 -0.94 -6.32 24.76
N ALA A 176 -0.14 -5.64 23.94
CA ALA A 176 -0.62 -4.79 22.86
C ALA A 176 -1.39 -5.59 21.79
N ILE A 177 -0.86 -6.74 21.39
CA ILE A 177 -1.51 -7.63 20.43
C ILE A 177 -2.78 -8.24 21.01
N ASP A 178 -2.75 -8.68 22.27
CA ASP A 178 -3.93 -9.22 22.95
C ASP A 178 -5.06 -8.18 23.03
N TRP A 179 -4.73 -6.90 23.30
CA TRP A 179 -5.69 -5.81 23.26
C TRP A 179 -6.30 -5.61 21.86
N LEU A 180 -5.46 -5.66 20.81
CA LEU A 180 -5.95 -5.52 19.43
C LEU A 180 -6.90 -6.65 19.04
N VAL A 181 -6.60 -7.89 19.48
CA VAL A 181 -7.48 -9.04 19.27
C VAL A 181 -8.79 -8.85 20.05
N ASP A 182 -8.74 -8.53 21.35
CA ASP A 182 -9.93 -8.30 22.18
C ASP A 182 -10.89 -7.27 21.57
N LYS A 183 -10.36 -6.11 21.15
CA LYS A 183 -11.19 -5.02 20.59
C LYS A 183 -11.76 -5.29 19.20
N ASN A 184 -11.21 -6.26 18.46
CA ASN A 184 -11.67 -6.57 17.11
C ASN A 184 -12.40 -7.92 16.99
N VAL A 185 -12.26 -8.80 17.97
CA VAL A 185 -13.00 -10.08 18.05
C VAL A 185 -14.35 -9.91 18.75
N ALA A 186 -14.55 -8.83 19.50
CA ALA A 186 -15.88 -8.45 19.99
C ALA A 186 -16.85 -8.19 18.81
N PRO A 187 -18.08 -8.74 18.83
CA PRO A 187 -18.99 -8.65 17.69
C PRO A 187 -19.33 -7.19 17.40
N ARG A 188 -18.92 -6.70 16.22
CA ARG A 188 -19.47 -5.45 15.66
C ARG A 188 -20.99 -5.67 15.56
N PRO A 189 -21.85 -4.74 15.99
CA PRO A 189 -23.26 -4.81 15.65
C PRO A 189 -23.34 -4.80 14.13
N THR A 190 -23.68 -5.95 13.56
CA THR A 190 -23.87 -6.12 12.14
C THR A 190 -24.84 -5.03 11.72
N LYS A 191 -24.47 -4.21 10.73
CA LYS A 191 -25.47 -3.45 9.97
C LYS A 191 -26.32 -4.48 9.26
N VAL A 192 -27.30 -5.04 9.97
CA VAL A 192 -28.37 -5.80 9.35
C VAL A 192 -29.14 -4.74 8.56
N SER A 193 -28.86 -4.66 7.27
CA SER A 193 -29.88 -4.21 6.32
C SER A 193 -31.04 -5.17 6.52
N THR A 194 -32.03 -4.77 7.31
CA THR A 194 -33.31 -5.46 7.43
C THR A 194 -33.95 -5.47 6.06
N PHE A 195 -33.62 -6.48 5.24
CA PHE A 195 -34.52 -6.96 4.23
C PHE A 195 -35.65 -7.66 4.98
N SER A 196 -36.70 -6.89 5.28
CA SER A 196 -37.97 -7.41 5.75
C SER A 196 -38.57 -8.29 4.66
N CYS A 197 -38.21 -9.57 4.63
CA CYS A 197 -38.93 -10.58 3.87
C CYS A 197 -40.22 -10.89 4.64
N ARG A 198 -41.31 -10.22 4.27
CA ARG A 198 -42.62 -10.41 4.89
C ARG A 198 -43.28 -11.65 4.29
N ALA A 199 -42.90 -12.84 4.77
CA ALA A 199 -43.68 -14.05 4.53
C ALA A 199 -44.94 -13.99 5.40
N SER A 200 -46.07 -13.70 4.77
CA SER A 200 -47.37 -13.67 5.44
C SER A 200 -47.98 -15.07 5.36
N ILE A 201 -47.92 -15.80 6.47
CA ILE A 201 -48.72 -17.01 6.68
C ILE A 201 -50.16 -16.57 6.93
N SER A 202 -51.07 -16.93 6.02
CA SER A 202 -52.51 -16.73 6.18
C SER A 202 -53.08 -17.81 7.10
N ASN A 203 -53.82 -17.40 8.13
CA ASN A 203 -54.84 -18.27 8.71
C ASN A 203 -56.08 -17.47 9.16
N SER A 204 -57.20 -17.87 8.56
CA SER A 204 -58.58 -17.97 9.07
C SER A 204 -59.36 -16.77 9.65
N GLN A 205 -60.53 -16.58 9.01
CA GLN A 205 -61.89 -16.43 9.57
C GLN A 205 -62.56 -15.04 9.65
N ASP A 206 -63.60 -14.95 8.81
CA ASP A 206 -64.98 -14.49 9.03
C ASP A 206 -65.31 -13.04 9.42
N GLY A 207 -66.18 -12.43 8.61
CA GLY A 207 -67.34 -11.70 9.15
C GLY A 207 -67.60 -10.26 8.70
N ASN A 208 -68.44 -10.12 7.67
CA ASN A 208 -69.58 -9.18 7.52
C ASN A 208 -69.43 -7.67 7.10
N ALA A 209 -70.04 -7.40 5.94
CA ALA A 209 -71.01 -6.34 5.57
C ALA A 209 -70.63 -4.83 5.44
N SER A 210 -70.49 -4.37 4.18
CA SER A 210 -71.22 -3.31 3.41
C SER A 210 -71.78 -2.01 4.05
N PRO A 211 -72.17 -0.96 3.26
CA PRO A 211 -71.63 -0.42 1.99
C PRO A 211 -71.61 1.13 1.88
N GLY A 212 -71.05 1.70 0.80
CA GLY A 212 -71.30 3.10 0.36
C GLY A 212 -70.37 3.59 -0.77
N SER A 213 -70.93 3.79 -1.97
CA SER A 213 -70.32 4.16 -3.28
C SER A 213 -70.20 5.70 -3.49
N PRO A 214 -69.82 6.31 -4.65
CA PRO A 214 -69.54 5.75 -6.00
C PRO A 214 -68.35 6.37 -6.81
N SER A 215 -68.02 5.71 -7.93
CA SER A 215 -67.25 6.15 -9.14
C SER A 215 -68.23 6.49 -10.30
N PRO A 216 -67.90 6.68 -11.62
CA PRO A 216 -66.66 6.53 -12.44
C PRO A 216 -66.54 7.69 -13.51
N PRO A 217 -66.02 7.58 -14.78
CA PRO A 217 -65.25 6.52 -15.47
C PRO A 217 -64.04 7.01 -16.34
N LEU A 218 -63.25 6.05 -16.85
CA LEU A 218 -62.48 6.21 -18.10
C LEU A 218 -62.50 4.93 -18.93
N ASN A 219 -62.43 5.14 -20.25
CA ASN A 219 -62.86 4.27 -21.34
C ASN A 219 -61.90 3.11 -21.70
N ALA A 220 -62.52 2.22 -22.45
CA ALA A 220 -62.16 0.88 -22.89
C ALA A 220 -61.41 0.81 -24.24
N ILE A 221 -60.62 -0.29 -24.43
CA ILE A 221 -60.61 -1.23 -25.60
C ILE A 221 -60.06 -0.65 -26.95
N ALA A 222 -59.32 -1.30 -27.87
CA ALA A 222 -58.96 -2.68 -28.19
C ALA A 222 -57.87 -2.78 -29.29
N ARG A 223 -57.23 -3.96 -29.31
CA ARG A 223 -56.94 -4.90 -30.44
C ARG A 223 -55.84 -4.63 -31.50
N ARG A 224 -55.22 -5.78 -31.81
CA ARG A 224 -54.18 -6.16 -32.78
C ARG A 224 -54.67 -6.07 -34.25
N HIS A 225 -53.75 -5.95 -35.22
CA HIS A 225 -53.36 -6.98 -36.22
C HIS A 225 -52.61 -6.43 -37.46
N PHE A 226 -51.72 -7.28 -38.02
CA PHE A 226 -51.40 -7.53 -39.44
C PHE A 226 -50.30 -6.74 -40.23
N SER A 227 -49.18 -7.45 -40.45
CA SER A 227 -48.56 -7.91 -41.74
C SER A 227 -47.86 -7.00 -42.78
N ALA A 228 -46.73 -7.57 -43.25
CA ALA A 228 -46.22 -7.73 -44.63
C ALA A 228 -45.11 -6.79 -45.20
N ALA A 229 -43.92 -7.41 -45.35
CA ALA A 229 -42.97 -7.48 -46.49
C ALA A 229 -42.68 -6.24 -47.37
N THR A 230 -41.39 -5.97 -47.66
CA THR A 230 -40.73 -6.22 -48.99
C THR A 230 -39.26 -5.73 -49.13
N PHE A 231 -38.47 -6.58 -49.84
CA PHE A 231 -37.32 -6.41 -50.76
C PHE A 231 -35.92 -5.84 -50.41
N LEU A 232 -34.93 -6.55 -51.01
CA LEU A 232 -33.47 -6.45 -51.05
C LEU A 232 -32.87 -5.11 -51.51
N ALA A 233 -31.64 -4.81 -51.03
CA ALA A 233 -30.48 -4.49 -51.88
C ALA A 233 -29.15 -4.54 -51.09
N LEU A 234 -28.16 -5.28 -51.62
CA LEU A 234 -26.74 -5.15 -51.27
C LEU A 234 -26.13 -3.99 -52.05
N PRO A 235 -25.16 -3.27 -51.46
CA PRO A 235 -23.98 -2.90 -52.23
C PRO A 235 -22.69 -3.28 -51.51
N VAL A 236 -21.82 -3.96 -52.25
CA VAL A 236 -20.39 -4.09 -51.96
C VAL A 236 -19.74 -2.74 -52.27
N ALA A 237 -19.16 -2.06 -51.29
CA ALA A 237 -18.21 -0.97 -51.55
C ALA A 237 -17.28 -0.70 -50.35
N LEU A 238 -16.01 -1.01 -50.59
CA LEU A 238 -14.82 -0.21 -50.26
C LEU A 238 -14.43 -0.07 -48.77
N PHE A 239 -13.38 -0.81 -48.42
CA PHE A 239 -12.44 -0.43 -47.37
C PHE A 239 -11.93 0.99 -47.63
N VAL A 240 -12.41 1.95 -46.84
CA VAL A 240 -11.74 3.23 -46.62
C VAL A 240 -11.40 3.31 -45.14
N SER A 241 -10.10 3.13 -44.85
CA SER A 241 -9.51 3.49 -43.57
C SER A 241 -9.79 4.96 -43.29
N SER A 242 -10.39 5.29 -42.15
CA SER A 242 -10.37 6.65 -41.64
C SER A 242 -10.49 6.63 -40.12
N ALA A 243 -9.33 6.85 -39.50
CA ALA A 243 -9.14 7.07 -38.06
C ALA A 243 -9.97 8.23 -37.47
N GLU A 244 -10.78 8.91 -38.28
CA GLU A 244 -11.60 10.06 -37.89
C GLU A 244 -12.91 9.70 -37.19
N ALA A 245 -13.40 8.45 -37.30
CA ALA A 245 -14.58 8.01 -36.54
C ALA A 245 -14.30 7.83 -35.03
N VAL A 246 -13.03 7.62 -34.65
CA VAL A 246 -12.62 7.50 -33.23
C VAL A 246 -12.49 8.87 -32.57
N ILE A 247 -12.19 9.92 -33.33
CA ILE A 247 -11.92 11.26 -32.79
C ILE A 247 -13.22 12.04 -32.48
N LYS A 248 -14.33 11.74 -33.18
CA LYS A 248 -15.61 12.45 -33.01
C LYS A 248 -16.41 12.10 -31.73
N GLY A 249 -15.96 11.13 -30.92
CA GLY A 249 -16.63 10.74 -29.68
C GLY A 249 -16.04 11.32 -28.40
N TYR A 250 -14.98 12.12 -28.49
CA TYR A 250 -14.31 12.65 -27.30
C TYR A 250 -14.88 14.02 -26.92
N GLU A 251 -16.05 14.02 -26.29
CA GLU A 251 -16.49 15.20 -25.56
C GLU A 251 -15.62 15.37 -24.30
N PRO A 252 -14.92 16.50 -24.12
CA PRO A 252 -14.13 16.72 -22.92
C PRO A 252 -15.06 16.86 -21.72
N MET A 253 -15.01 15.88 -20.80
CA MET A 253 -15.79 15.89 -19.58
C MET A 253 -15.33 17.01 -18.64
N PRO A 254 -16.17 18.03 -18.34
CA PRO A 254 -15.80 19.16 -17.48
C PRO A 254 -15.47 18.74 -16.03
N ALA A 255 -15.94 17.56 -15.60
CA ALA A 255 -15.69 17.00 -14.27
C ALA A 255 -14.21 16.65 -14.00
N LEU A 256 -13.37 16.61 -15.05
CA LEU A 256 -11.93 16.36 -14.97
C LEU A 256 -11.10 17.65 -14.98
N GLN A 257 -11.69 18.81 -15.29
CA GLN A 257 -10.97 20.07 -15.23
C GLN A 257 -10.76 20.49 -13.76
N GLY A 258 -9.50 20.58 -13.36
CA GLY A 258 -9.11 21.04 -12.01
C GLY A 258 -9.03 19.97 -10.92
N LYS A 259 -9.25 18.68 -11.24
CA LYS A 259 -9.00 17.57 -10.31
C LYS A 259 -7.65 16.93 -10.62
N ASP A 260 -6.68 17.12 -9.72
CA ASP A 260 -5.34 16.53 -9.83
C ASP A 260 -5.37 15.04 -9.46
N TYR A 261 -5.69 14.19 -10.43
CA TYR A 261 -5.65 12.73 -10.30
C TYR A 261 -4.20 12.19 -10.33
N GLY A 262 -3.34 12.65 -9.41
CA GLY A 262 -2.01 12.09 -9.19
C GLY A 262 -0.93 12.53 -10.18
N LYS A 263 -0.99 13.77 -10.70
CA LYS A 263 0.09 14.36 -11.50
C LYS A 263 1.10 15.17 -10.69
N SER A 264 0.86 15.39 -9.40
CA SER A 264 1.91 15.98 -8.55
C SER A 264 3.08 15.01 -8.48
N ARG A 265 4.15 15.34 -9.23
CA ARG A 265 5.48 14.75 -9.01
C ARG A 265 5.72 14.84 -7.51
N MET A 266 5.81 13.69 -6.86
CA MET A 266 6.08 13.67 -5.43
C MET A 266 7.45 14.32 -5.23
N THR A 267 7.44 15.49 -4.62
CA THR A 267 8.63 16.25 -4.26
C THR A 267 8.89 15.98 -2.79
N TYR A 268 10.12 15.56 -2.50
CA TYR A 268 10.56 15.11 -1.20
C TYR A 268 11.49 16.20 -0.66
N SER A 269 11.00 17.07 0.23
CA SER A 269 11.76 18.23 0.74
C SER A 269 13.11 17.87 1.37
N ASP A 270 13.20 16.66 1.93
CA ASP A 270 14.39 16.19 2.65
C ASP A 270 15.41 15.51 1.72
N TYR A 271 15.16 15.52 0.40
CA TYR A 271 15.97 14.86 -0.61
C TYR A 271 16.68 15.89 -1.47
N VAL A 272 17.89 15.55 -1.89
CA VAL A 272 18.64 16.35 -2.87
C VAL A 272 18.05 16.08 -4.24
N THR A 273 17.64 17.14 -4.95
CA THR A 273 17.12 17.05 -6.32
C THR A 273 18.22 17.43 -7.30
N THR A 274 18.44 16.61 -8.32
CA THR A 274 19.39 16.88 -9.41
C THR A 274 18.69 17.55 -10.59
N ASP A 275 19.46 18.06 -11.55
CA ASP A 275 18.94 18.72 -12.75
C ASP A 275 18.08 17.77 -13.62
N SER A 276 18.29 16.46 -13.53
CA SER A 276 17.50 15.45 -14.25
C SER A 276 16.14 15.17 -13.60
N GLY A 277 15.89 15.73 -12.41
CA GLY A 277 14.70 15.47 -11.59
C GLY A 277 14.83 14.23 -10.69
N LEU A 278 15.99 13.55 -10.70
CA LEU A 278 16.29 12.51 -9.71
C LEU A 278 16.32 13.14 -8.32
N GLN A 279 15.65 12.52 -7.35
CA GLN A 279 15.77 12.91 -5.96
C GLN A 279 16.47 11.80 -5.19
N TYR A 280 17.43 12.13 -4.34
CA TYR A 280 18.15 11.13 -3.54
C TYR A 280 18.41 11.55 -2.11
N GLN A 281 18.60 10.55 -1.25
CA GLN A 281 19.02 10.69 0.14
C GLN A 281 20.04 9.59 0.47
N ASP A 282 21.19 9.97 1.02
CA ASP A 282 22.15 9.01 1.54
C ASP A 282 21.71 8.51 2.91
N LEU A 283 21.15 7.30 2.96
CA LEU A 283 20.74 6.64 4.21
C LEU A 283 21.97 6.25 5.05
N LYS A 284 23.03 5.83 4.36
CA LYS A 284 24.35 5.56 4.94
C LYS A 284 25.41 6.10 3.97
N PRO A 285 26.19 7.12 4.33
CA PRO A 285 27.27 7.59 3.46
C PRO A 285 28.37 6.53 3.36
N GLY A 286 28.88 6.31 2.15
CA GLY A 286 30.00 5.40 1.90
C GLY A 286 31.34 6.07 2.18
N THR A 287 32.34 5.27 2.57
CA THR A 287 33.70 5.73 2.87
C THR A 287 34.73 5.28 1.84
N GLY A 288 34.38 4.34 0.97
CA GLY A 288 35.29 3.79 -0.02
C GLY A 288 35.38 4.61 -1.31
N VAL A 289 35.93 3.98 -2.35
CA VAL A 289 36.19 4.60 -3.65
C VAL A 289 34.87 4.98 -4.33
N GLN A 290 34.88 6.12 -5.02
CA GLN A 290 33.78 6.56 -5.89
C GLN A 290 34.00 5.99 -7.30
N PRO A 291 33.00 5.35 -7.93
CA PRO A 291 33.16 4.77 -9.25
C PRO A 291 33.35 5.86 -10.30
N SER A 292 34.28 5.63 -11.22
CA SER A 292 34.54 6.45 -12.39
C SER A 292 33.87 5.86 -13.64
N LYS A 293 33.63 6.70 -14.66
CA LYS A 293 33.00 6.26 -15.92
C LYS A 293 33.78 5.10 -16.54
N GLY A 294 33.07 4.03 -16.92
CA GLY A 294 33.65 2.82 -17.50
C GLY A 294 34.01 1.72 -16.50
N GLN A 295 34.17 2.04 -15.20
CA GLN A 295 34.39 1.04 -14.16
C GLN A 295 33.11 0.23 -13.89
N THR A 296 33.29 -0.99 -13.39
CA THR A 296 32.17 -1.87 -13.05
C THR A 296 31.75 -1.65 -11.61
N ALA A 297 30.51 -1.18 -11.41
CA ALA A 297 29.90 -1.09 -10.09
C ALA A 297 29.18 -2.39 -9.74
N VAL A 298 29.40 -2.90 -8.53
CA VAL A 298 28.68 -4.03 -7.97
C VAL A 298 27.76 -3.52 -6.87
N VAL A 299 26.45 -3.72 -7.05
CA VAL A 299 25.44 -3.17 -6.16
C VAL A 299 24.43 -4.22 -5.72
N ASP A 300 23.97 -4.08 -4.47
CA ASP A 300 22.68 -4.63 -4.06
C ASP A 300 21.62 -3.55 -4.15
N TRP A 301 20.37 -3.95 -4.41
CA TRP A 301 19.29 -3.00 -4.62
C TRP A 301 17.91 -3.55 -4.23
N SER A 302 17.00 -2.68 -3.86
CA SER A 302 15.56 -3.00 -3.76
C SER A 302 14.76 -1.96 -4.53
N GLY A 303 13.55 -2.34 -4.93
CA GLY A 303 12.69 -1.49 -5.74
C GLY A 303 11.25 -1.55 -5.27
N VAL A 304 10.60 -0.38 -5.23
CA VAL A 304 9.21 -0.22 -4.78
C VAL A 304 8.44 0.72 -5.71
N THR A 305 7.18 0.38 -6.02
CA THR A 305 6.29 1.21 -6.84
C THR A 305 5.57 2.26 -5.97
N ILE A 306 6.26 3.32 -5.55
CA ILE A 306 5.69 4.33 -4.64
C ILE A 306 4.49 5.09 -5.24
N GLY A 307 4.48 5.32 -6.55
CA GLY A 307 3.31 5.86 -7.24
C GLY A 307 2.08 4.93 -7.17
N TYR A 308 2.29 3.63 -6.93
CA TYR A 308 1.24 2.61 -6.86
C TYR A 308 1.37 1.71 -5.62
N TYR A 309 0.71 2.13 -4.52
CA TYR A 309 0.61 1.40 -3.24
C TYR A 309 1.95 1.05 -2.56
N GLY A 310 3.10 1.53 -3.04
CA GLY A 310 4.37 1.20 -2.39
C GLY A 310 4.66 -0.30 -2.39
N ARG A 311 4.26 -1.02 -3.45
CA ARG A 311 4.46 -2.48 -3.54
C ARG A 311 5.93 -2.79 -3.86
N PRO A 312 6.61 -3.63 -3.06
CA PRO A 312 7.97 -4.04 -3.37
C PRO A 312 7.97 -4.97 -4.59
N PHE A 313 8.85 -4.68 -5.54
CA PHE A 313 9.09 -5.54 -6.71
C PHE A 313 10.47 -6.20 -6.69
N GLU A 314 11.39 -5.71 -5.85
CA GLU A 314 12.67 -6.36 -5.59
C GLU A 314 13.11 -6.10 -4.14
N ALA A 315 13.79 -7.05 -3.52
CA ALA A 315 14.31 -6.93 -2.16
C ALA A 315 15.85 -7.04 -2.13
N ARG A 316 16.47 -6.35 -1.17
CA ARG A 316 17.91 -6.50 -0.88
C ARG A 316 18.20 -7.86 -0.23
N ASN A 317 19.46 -8.27 -0.29
CA ASN A 317 20.02 -9.47 0.35
C ASN A 317 19.48 -10.82 -0.12
N LYS A 318 18.68 -10.86 -1.18
CA LYS A 318 18.25 -12.09 -1.86
C LYS A 318 19.22 -12.45 -2.98
N ALA A 319 19.35 -13.74 -3.29
CA ALA A 319 20.14 -14.21 -4.43
C ALA A 319 19.46 -13.76 -5.74
N LYS A 320 20.17 -13.01 -6.57
CA LYS A 320 19.64 -12.46 -7.84
C LYS A 320 20.27 -13.21 -9.01
N GLY A 321 19.83 -14.45 -9.20
CA GLY A 321 20.46 -15.47 -10.05
C GLY A 321 21.18 -15.00 -11.32
N GLY A 322 22.38 -15.54 -11.51
CA GLY A 322 23.11 -15.73 -12.77
C GLY A 322 23.73 -17.14 -12.78
N ALA A 323 23.90 -17.76 -13.94
CA ALA A 323 24.40 -19.13 -14.03
C ALA A 323 25.94 -19.19 -13.89
N PHE A 324 26.51 -18.99 -12.71
CA PHE A 324 27.90 -19.36 -12.39
C PHE A 324 28.06 -19.69 -10.89
N THR A 325 28.83 -20.73 -10.59
CA THR A 325 29.08 -21.26 -9.23
C THR A 325 29.98 -20.35 -8.40
N GLY A 326 29.58 -20.02 -7.17
CA GLY A 326 30.43 -19.43 -6.14
C GLY A 326 29.62 -18.81 -5.00
N ASP A 327 30.19 -18.79 -3.78
CA ASP A 327 29.57 -18.27 -2.54
C ASP A 327 29.33 -16.74 -2.53
N GLU A 328 29.49 -16.05 -3.65
CA GLU A 328 29.08 -14.65 -3.80
C GLU A 328 27.61 -14.63 -4.21
N LYS A 329 26.72 -14.11 -3.33
CA LYS A 329 25.36 -13.73 -3.74
C LYS A 329 25.43 -12.97 -5.07
N ASP A 330 24.68 -13.39 -6.07
CA ASP A 330 24.63 -12.70 -7.37
C ASP A 330 24.12 -11.27 -7.16
N PHE A 331 25.03 -10.31 -7.04
CA PHE A 331 24.70 -8.89 -6.96
C PHE A 331 24.63 -8.29 -8.36
N PHE A 332 23.87 -7.20 -8.52
CA PHE A 332 23.74 -6.56 -9.82
C PHE A 332 25.05 -5.86 -10.20
N ARG A 333 25.58 -6.16 -11.38
CA ARG A 333 26.84 -5.59 -11.88
C ARG A 333 26.60 -4.89 -13.21
N PHE A 334 27.16 -3.71 -13.36
CA PHE A 334 27.09 -2.95 -14.60
C PHE A 334 28.26 -1.99 -14.72
N LYS A 335 28.61 -1.62 -15.95
CA LYS A 335 29.61 -0.58 -16.20
C LYS A 335 28.97 0.79 -16.04
N LEU A 336 29.61 1.69 -15.32
CA LEU A 336 29.08 3.04 -15.12
C LEU A 336 29.03 3.79 -16.46
N GLY A 337 27.83 4.20 -16.86
CA GLY A 337 27.53 4.80 -18.17
C GLY A 337 27.01 3.82 -19.22
N ASP A 338 26.73 2.56 -18.85
CA ASP A 338 26.12 1.56 -19.73
C ASP A 338 24.71 2.02 -20.16
N PRO A 339 24.42 2.17 -21.47
CA PRO A 339 23.11 2.55 -21.97
C PRO A 339 22.01 1.51 -21.69
N GLY A 340 22.37 0.27 -21.36
CA GLY A 340 21.45 -0.78 -20.93
C GLY A 340 20.91 -0.59 -19.51
N VAL A 341 21.48 0.33 -18.73
CA VAL A 341 21.05 0.67 -17.36
C VAL A 341 20.27 1.98 -17.37
N ILE A 342 19.17 2.04 -16.59
CA ILE A 342 18.31 3.22 -16.56
C ILE A 342 19.12 4.48 -16.16
N PRO A 343 18.83 5.65 -16.77
CA PRO A 343 19.61 6.87 -16.53
C PRO A 343 19.73 7.24 -15.05
N ALA A 344 18.62 7.14 -14.30
CA ALA A 344 18.60 7.42 -12.88
C ALA A 344 19.59 6.57 -12.06
N PHE A 345 19.78 5.31 -12.43
CA PHE A 345 20.64 4.38 -11.70
C PHE A 345 22.12 4.65 -12.01
N ASN A 346 22.44 4.98 -13.26
CA ASN A 346 23.77 5.46 -13.65
C ASN A 346 24.13 6.75 -12.91
N GLU A 347 23.22 7.74 -12.90
CA GLU A 347 23.43 9.03 -12.23
C GLU A 347 23.58 8.86 -10.71
N ALA A 348 22.72 8.05 -10.09
CA ALA A 348 22.76 7.79 -8.65
C ALA A 348 24.10 7.17 -8.21
N VAL A 349 24.54 6.10 -8.89
CA VAL A 349 25.74 5.35 -8.52
C VAL A 349 27.01 6.14 -8.81
N ALA A 350 27.03 6.99 -9.85
CA ALA A 350 28.16 7.87 -10.13
C ALA A 350 28.52 8.79 -8.95
N GLY A 351 27.52 9.23 -8.19
CA GLY A 351 27.70 10.07 -7.00
C GLY A 351 27.88 9.30 -5.68
N MET A 352 27.96 7.97 -5.69
CA MET A 352 28.06 7.14 -4.48
C MET A 352 29.50 6.74 -4.16
N LYS A 353 29.77 6.45 -2.89
CA LYS A 353 31.02 5.82 -2.43
C LYS A 353 30.75 4.39 -1.98
N VAL A 354 31.74 3.51 -2.16
CA VAL A 354 31.65 2.12 -1.68
C VAL A 354 31.33 2.06 -0.18
N GLY A 355 30.45 1.13 0.19
CA GLY A 355 29.88 0.96 1.53
C GLY A 355 28.67 1.88 1.82
N GLY A 356 28.31 2.73 0.87
CA GLY A 356 27.18 3.65 0.97
C GLY A 356 25.86 3.03 0.56
N ILE A 357 24.78 3.46 1.21
CA ILE A 357 23.40 3.12 0.88
C ILE A 357 22.66 4.41 0.54
N ARG A 358 22.19 4.50 -0.70
CA ARG A 358 21.48 5.66 -1.24
C ARG A 358 20.07 5.26 -1.63
N ARG A 359 19.11 6.06 -1.21
CA ARG A 359 17.73 6.00 -1.66
C ARG A 359 17.52 6.97 -2.80
N ILE A 360 16.86 6.54 -3.87
CA ILE A 360 16.51 7.39 -5.00
C ILE A 360 15.03 7.30 -5.35
N ILE A 361 14.44 8.44 -5.69
CA ILE A 361 13.11 8.59 -6.27
C ILE A 361 13.31 8.83 -7.76
N VAL A 362 12.79 7.90 -8.56
CA VAL A 362 13.00 7.85 -10.00
C VAL A 362 11.69 8.23 -10.69
N PRO A 363 11.59 9.45 -11.25
CA PRO A 363 10.47 9.80 -12.10
C PRO A 363 10.58 9.04 -13.44
N SER A 364 9.47 8.93 -14.16
CA SER A 364 9.36 8.03 -15.31
C SER A 364 10.27 8.41 -16.48
N GLU A 365 10.63 9.67 -16.61
CA GLU A 365 11.45 10.22 -17.70
C GLU A 365 12.91 9.72 -17.67
N ILE A 366 13.44 9.45 -16.47
CA ILE A 366 14.79 8.92 -16.25
C ILE A 366 14.78 7.47 -15.72
N GLY A 367 13.60 6.84 -15.74
CA GLY A 367 13.37 5.44 -15.38
C GLY A 367 13.55 4.48 -16.56
N TYR A 368 12.64 3.52 -16.69
CA TYR A 368 12.72 2.50 -17.74
C TYR A 368 12.31 3.04 -19.12
N PRO A 369 13.10 2.78 -20.17
CA PRO A 369 12.78 3.23 -21.53
C PRO A 369 11.40 2.77 -22.00
N ASN A 370 10.59 3.70 -22.50
CA ASN A 370 9.20 3.45 -22.94
C ASN A 370 8.30 2.83 -21.87
N ASN A 371 8.63 2.96 -20.59
CA ASN A 371 7.97 2.26 -19.49
C ASN A 371 7.97 0.72 -19.68
N ASP A 372 9.07 0.17 -20.18
CA ASP A 372 9.26 -1.28 -20.33
C ASP A 372 10.48 -1.73 -19.53
N TYR A 373 10.23 -2.46 -18.44
CA TYR A 373 11.29 -2.95 -17.55
C TYR A 373 12.22 -3.96 -18.22
N LYS A 374 11.86 -4.50 -19.39
CA LYS A 374 12.70 -5.43 -20.16
C LYS A 374 13.73 -4.70 -21.00
N LYS A 375 13.53 -3.41 -21.29
CA LYS A 375 14.43 -2.58 -22.10
C LYS A 375 15.50 -1.84 -21.29
N GLY A 376 15.52 -2.03 -19.97
CA GLY A 376 16.51 -1.41 -19.10
C GLY A 376 16.80 -2.24 -17.86
N LYS A 377 17.95 -2.00 -17.26
CA LYS A 377 18.39 -2.61 -16.00
C LYS A 377 18.44 -1.56 -14.87
N PRO A 378 18.29 -1.98 -13.60
CA PRO A 378 18.15 -3.37 -13.14
C PRO A 378 16.74 -3.94 -13.40
N SER A 379 16.57 -5.26 -13.47
CA SER A 379 15.24 -5.89 -13.64
C SER A 379 14.90 -6.78 -12.44
N PRO A 380 13.62 -6.91 -12.05
CA PRO A 380 13.23 -7.79 -10.96
C PRO A 380 13.54 -9.27 -11.27
N THR A 381 14.04 -9.97 -10.26
CA THR A 381 14.42 -11.39 -10.36
C THR A 381 13.26 -12.35 -10.22
N THR A 382 12.26 -11.96 -9.42
CA THR A 382 11.08 -12.80 -9.14
C THR A 382 9.95 -12.55 -10.12
N PHE A 383 9.17 -13.59 -10.44
CA PHE A 383 7.97 -13.45 -11.26
C PHE A 383 6.97 -12.44 -10.67
N SER A 384 6.77 -12.49 -9.36
CA SER A 384 5.90 -11.54 -8.64
C SER A 384 6.39 -10.11 -8.78
N GLY A 385 7.71 -9.89 -8.69
CA GLY A 385 8.35 -8.60 -8.89
C GLY A 385 8.17 -8.07 -10.31
N GLN A 386 8.38 -8.92 -11.32
CA GLN A 386 8.16 -8.57 -12.72
C GLN A 386 6.71 -8.19 -12.99
N ARG A 387 5.75 -8.91 -12.41
CA ARG A 387 4.32 -8.59 -12.50
C ARG A 387 3.97 -7.27 -11.83
N ALA A 388 4.50 -7.02 -10.63
CA ALA A 388 4.25 -5.79 -9.90
C ALA A 388 4.80 -4.56 -10.65
N LEU A 389 6.04 -4.63 -11.12
CA LEU A 389 6.66 -3.54 -11.88
C LEU A 389 5.99 -3.35 -13.24
N GLY A 390 5.76 -4.44 -13.98
CA GLY A 390 5.08 -4.41 -15.28
C GLY A 390 3.68 -3.81 -15.19
N PHE A 391 2.90 -4.19 -14.17
CA PHE A 391 1.56 -3.64 -13.94
C PHE A 391 1.56 -2.11 -13.85
N VAL A 392 2.56 -1.52 -13.21
CA VAL A 392 2.66 -0.06 -13.01
C VAL A 392 3.17 0.63 -14.27
N LEU A 393 4.22 0.10 -14.88
CA LEU A 393 4.85 0.73 -16.04
C LEU A 393 4.00 0.62 -17.32
N GLU A 394 3.43 -0.57 -17.57
CA GLU A 394 2.63 -0.86 -18.77
C GLU A 394 1.21 -0.27 -18.69
N ASN A 395 0.80 0.21 -17.50
CA ASN A 395 -0.53 0.80 -17.35
C ASN A 395 -0.69 2.04 -18.23
N GLN A 396 -1.77 2.05 -19.01
CA GLN A 396 -2.18 3.18 -19.84
C GLN A 396 -3.10 4.16 -19.11
N GLY A 397 -3.58 3.80 -17.91
CA GLY A 397 -4.38 4.66 -17.05
C GLY A 397 -3.55 5.71 -16.30
N PHE A 398 -4.21 6.47 -15.43
CA PHE A 398 -3.60 7.53 -14.61
C PHE A 398 -2.89 6.95 -13.38
N ILE A 399 -1.92 6.06 -13.59
CA ILE A 399 -1.05 5.57 -12.50
C ILE A 399 0.26 6.36 -12.50
N ASP A 400 0.63 6.87 -11.32
CA ASP A 400 1.94 7.46 -11.11
C ASP A 400 3.02 6.37 -11.24
N LYS A 401 3.93 6.57 -12.20
CA LYS A 401 5.01 5.64 -12.55
C LYS A 401 6.30 5.93 -11.79
N THR A 402 6.26 6.82 -10.80
CA THR A 402 7.39 7.11 -9.92
C THR A 402 7.78 5.86 -9.15
N LEU A 403 9.06 5.50 -9.24
CA LEU A 403 9.66 4.36 -8.57
C LEU A 403 10.59 4.83 -7.46
N LEU A 404 10.83 3.96 -6.48
CA LEU A 404 11.84 4.17 -5.45
C LEU A 404 12.81 3.01 -5.46
N PHE A 405 14.10 3.31 -5.42
CA PHE A 405 15.16 2.32 -5.26
C PHE A 405 16.03 2.63 -4.04
N ASP A 406 16.36 1.60 -3.27
CA ASP A 406 17.49 1.65 -2.34
C ASP A 406 18.65 0.92 -2.99
N ILE A 407 19.81 1.57 -3.09
CA ILE A 407 21.01 1.07 -3.75
C ILE A 407 22.12 1.02 -2.71
N GLU A 408 22.76 -0.13 -2.57
CA GLU A 408 23.96 -0.33 -1.76
C GLU A 408 25.15 -0.59 -2.68
N LEU A 409 26.14 0.30 -2.66
CA LEU A 409 27.35 0.15 -3.46
C LEU A 409 28.36 -0.72 -2.72
N LEU A 410 28.51 -1.97 -3.14
CA LEU A 410 29.31 -2.97 -2.44
C LEU A 410 30.79 -2.90 -2.79
N LYS A 411 31.10 -2.80 -4.09
CA LYS A 411 32.48 -2.69 -4.59
C LYS A 411 32.51 -2.06 -5.97
N VAL A 412 33.67 -1.53 -6.32
CA VAL A 412 34.00 -1.06 -7.68
C VAL A 412 35.13 -1.92 -8.19
N VAL A 413 34.99 -2.42 -9.42
CA VAL A 413 35.97 -3.26 -10.11
C VAL A 413 36.45 -2.52 -11.34
N GLU A 414 37.75 -2.58 -11.59
CA GLU A 414 38.40 -1.94 -12.75
C GLU A 414 38.00 -2.56 -14.08
#